data_AF-A0A920RYH7-F1
#
_entry.id   AF-A0A920RYH7-F1
#
_cell.length_a   1.000
_cell.length_b   1.000
_cell.length_c   1.000
_cell.angle_alpha   90.00
_cell.angle_beta   90.00
_cell.angle_gamma   90.00
#
_symmetry.space_group_name_H-M   'P 1'
#
loop_
_entity.id
_entity.type
_entity.pdbx_description
1 polymer ?
#
loop_
_entity_poly.entity_id
_entity_poly.type
_entity_poly.pdbx_seq_one_letter_code
_entity_poly.pdbx_strand_id
1 'polypeptide(L)'
;MQLKPMLKDAVDEVLRLTHGLGADLVIDTSGAGKALKSGIDMLRPGGRFCAFSVSQKLVRNFSTFPLYYKEVNIIGSRALTAADMEPAIDLVATGKIKVSDLITETYPLDRVSEAFETI
;
A
#
# COMPACT_ATOMS: atom_id res chain seq x y z
N MET A 1 8.18 -15.95 -5.20
CA MET A 1 6.78 -15.49 -5.26
C MET A 1 6.53 -14.88 -6.63
N GLN A 2 5.96 -15.62 -7.58
CA GLN A 2 5.66 -15.07 -8.91
C GLN A 2 4.58 -13.99 -8.75
N LEU A 3 4.96 -12.74 -8.92
CA LEU A 3 4.02 -11.64 -9.10
C LEU A 3 3.09 -12.04 -10.25
N LYS A 4 1.79 -12.16 -9.95
CA LYS A 4 0.75 -12.37 -10.96
C LYS A 4 1.01 -11.42 -12.14
N PRO A 5 0.79 -11.89 -13.39
CA PRO A 5 0.92 -11.05 -14.56
C PRO A 5 0.16 -9.75 -14.34
N MET A 6 0.83 -8.63 -14.66
CA MET A 6 0.33 -7.26 -14.52
C MET A 6 -1.15 -7.24 -14.90
N LEU A 7 -2.01 -7.13 -13.88
CA LEU A 7 -3.44 -7.19 -14.08
C LEU A 7 -3.80 -6.14 -15.14
N LYS A 8 -4.68 -6.51 -16.08
CA LYS A 8 -5.48 -5.53 -16.82
C LYS A 8 -5.95 -4.46 -15.82
N ASP A 9 -5.87 -3.19 -16.21
CA ASP A 9 -6.00 -1.98 -15.37
C ASP A 9 -6.54 -2.26 -13.95
N ALA A 10 -5.68 -2.13 -12.94
CA ALA A 10 -6.05 -2.42 -11.56
C ALA A 10 -7.29 -1.64 -11.09
N VAL A 11 -7.56 -0.47 -11.68
CA VAL A 11 -8.79 0.31 -11.42
C VAL A 11 -10.02 -0.48 -11.84
N ASP A 12 -10.02 -1.04 -13.06
CA ASP A 12 -11.14 -1.81 -13.61
C ASP A 12 -11.41 -3.05 -12.76
N GLU A 13 -10.37 -3.73 -12.27
CA GLU A 13 -10.56 -4.89 -11.40
C GLU A 13 -11.16 -4.50 -10.04
N VAL A 14 -10.69 -3.41 -9.44
CA VAL A 14 -11.28 -2.91 -8.19
C VAL A 14 -12.74 -2.57 -8.40
N LEU A 15 -13.08 -1.87 -9.48
CA LEU A 15 -14.47 -1.58 -9.83
C LEU A 15 -15.28 -2.87 -10.04
N ARG A 16 -14.74 -3.86 -10.76
CA ARG A 16 -15.42 -5.13 -10.98
C ARG A 16 -15.69 -5.86 -9.65
N LEU A 17 -14.70 -5.94 -8.77
CA LEU A 17 -14.82 -6.58 -7.45
C LEU A 17 -15.76 -5.84 -6.50
N THR A 18 -15.95 -4.54 -6.72
CA THR A 18 -16.82 -3.66 -5.91
C THR A 18 -18.13 -3.31 -6.62
N HIS A 19 -18.52 -4.07 -7.64
CA HIS A 19 -19.78 -3.86 -8.39
C HIS A 19 -19.94 -2.45 -8.97
N GLY A 20 -18.84 -1.84 -9.38
CA GLY A 20 -18.77 -0.49 -9.95
C GLY A 20 -18.75 0.63 -8.91
N LEU A 21 -18.80 0.32 -7.61
CA LEU A 21 -18.84 1.33 -6.56
C LEU A 21 -17.47 1.95 -6.29
N GLY A 22 -16.41 1.14 -6.33
CA GLY A 22 -15.07 1.50 -5.86
C GLY A 22 -14.83 1.13 -4.40
N ALA A 23 -13.57 1.20 -3.98
CA ALA A 23 -13.12 0.83 -2.64
C ALA A 23 -13.36 1.95 -1.61
N ASP A 24 -13.66 1.56 -0.36
CA ASP A 24 -13.73 2.48 0.79
C ASP A 24 -12.37 3.11 1.15
N LEU A 25 -11.31 2.32 1.01
CA LEU A 25 -9.93 2.66 1.38
C LEU A 25 -8.97 2.02 0.37
N VAL A 26 -8.03 2.83 -0.12
CA VAL A 26 -6.89 2.37 -0.90
C VAL A 26 -5.62 2.74 -0.13
N ILE A 27 -4.73 1.77 0.08
CA ILE A 27 -3.44 1.97 0.76
C ILE A 27 -2.33 1.77 -0.29
N ASP A 28 -1.57 2.82 -0.58
CA ASP A 28 -0.40 2.71 -1.45
C ASP A 28 0.83 2.29 -0.65
N THR A 29 1.36 1.11 -0.96
CA THR A 29 2.61 0.57 -0.42
C THR A 29 3.71 0.48 -1.47
N SER A 30 3.50 1.02 -2.67
CA SER A 30 4.39 0.83 -3.84
C SER A 30 5.40 1.96 -4.05
N GLY A 31 5.05 3.20 -3.68
CA GLY A 31 5.87 4.38 -3.98
C GLY A 31 5.81 4.83 -5.44
N ALA A 32 4.96 4.20 -6.26
CA ALA A 32 4.87 4.46 -7.69
C ALA A 32 4.26 5.84 -7.97
N GLY A 33 4.83 6.58 -8.92
CA GLY A 33 4.38 7.94 -9.25
C GLY A 33 2.92 8.03 -9.76
N LYS A 34 2.34 6.92 -10.23
CA LYS A 34 0.93 6.85 -10.65
C LYS A 34 -0.03 6.45 -9.53
N ALA A 35 0.48 6.01 -8.37
CA ALA A 35 -0.32 5.39 -7.31
C ALA A 35 -1.42 6.31 -6.77
N LEU A 36 -1.15 7.61 -6.61
CA LEU A 36 -2.15 8.57 -6.15
C LEU A 36 -3.33 8.67 -7.13
N LYS A 37 -3.05 8.81 -8.43
CA LYS A 37 -4.11 8.92 -9.45
C LYS A 37 -4.93 7.63 -9.51
N SER A 38 -4.26 6.49 -9.72
CA SER A 38 -4.97 5.20 -9.82
C SER A 38 -5.71 4.86 -8.53
N GLY A 39 -5.14 5.20 -7.38
CA GLY A 39 -5.79 4.99 -6.09
C GLY A 39 -7.06 5.80 -5.93
N ILE A 40 -7.09 7.08 -6.35
CA ILE A 40 -8.32 7.89 -6.32
C ILE A 40 -9.35 7.41 -7.36
N ASP A 41 -8.90 6.93 -8.51
CA ASP A 41 -9.79 6.35 -9.52
C ASP A 41 -10.49 5.09 -8.98
N MET A 42 -9.78 4.28 -8.18
CA MET A 42 -10.32 3.10 -7.48
C MET A 42 -11.32 3.43 -6.36
N LEU A 43 -11.35 4.66 -5.84
CA LEU A 43 -12.20 5.01 -4.71
C LEU A 43 -13.66 5.24 -5.11
N ARG A 44 -14.55 4.82 -4.21
CA ARG A 44 -15.94 5.27 -4.18
C ARG A 44 -16.04 6.74 -3.72
N PRO A 45 -17.18 7.42 -3.97
CA PRO A 45 -17.48 8.68 -3.30
C PRO A 45 -17.39 8.56 -1.76
N GLY A 46 -16.75 9.53 -1.11
CA GLY A 46 -16.42 9.54 0.32
C GLY A 46 -15.23 8.65 0.71
N GLY A 47 -14.54 8.05 -0.25
CA GLY A 47 -13.43 7.13 -0.02
C GLY A 47 -12.16 7.79 0.54
N ARG A 48 -11.20 6.96 0.96
CA ARG A 48 -9.93 7.39 1.56
C ARG A 48 -8.73 6.81 0.81
N PHE A 49 -7.75 7.64 0.49
CA PHE A 49 -6.45 7.20 -0.02
C PHE A 49 -5.40 7.39 1.06
N CYS A 50 -4.71 6.31 1.45
CA CYS A 50 -3.60 6.34 2.40
C CYS A 50 -2.26 6.25 1.65
N ALA A 51 -1.47 7.31 1.70
CA ALA A 51 -0.10 7.35 1.23
C ALA A 51 0.81 6.74 2.30
N PHE A 52 0.96 5.42 2.29
CA PHE A 52 1.84 4.68 3.22
C PHE A 52 3.26 4.50 2.68
N SER A 53 3.43 4.62 1.38
CA SER A 53 4.73 4.56 0.70
C SER A 53 5.51 5.87 0.82
N VAL A 54 6.82 5.80 0.53
CA VAL A 54 7.67 6.99 0.41
C VAL A 54 7.94 7.28 -1.06
N SER A 55 7.62 8.50 -1.50
CA SER A 55 8.04 9.01 -2.82
C SER A 55 8.46 10.47 -2.70
N GLN A 56 9.69 10.76 -3.14
CA GLN A 56 10.21 12.12 -3.20
C GLN A 56 9.90 12.81 -4.55
N LYS A 57 9.27 12.09 -5.48
CA LYS A 57 8.94 12.62 -6.80
C LYS A 57 7.67 13.45 -6.72
N LEU A 58 7.68 14.61 -7.40
CA LEU A 58 6.49 15.42 -7.57
C LEU A 58 5.41 14.63 -8.31
N VAL A 59 4.16 14.71 -7.83
CA VAL A 59 3.00 14.23 -8.58
C VAL A 59 2.71 15.24 -9.69
N ARG A 60 3.01 14.85 -10.93
CA ARG A 60 2.70 15.66 -12.11
C ARG A 60 1.29 15.36 -12.61
N ASN A 61 0.60 16.36 -13.16
CA ASN A 61 -0.72 16.22 -13.79
C ASN A 61 -1.81 15.68 -12.87
N PHE A 62 -1.84 16.15 -11.62
CA PHE A 62 -2.87 15.80 -10.65
C PHE A 62 -4.03 16.82 -10.70
N SER A 63 -5.23 16.36 -11.00
CA SER A 63 -6.45 17.18 -10.90
C SER A 63 -7.03 17.06 -9.51
N THR A 64 -7.39 18.19 -8.90
CA THR A 64 -8.10 18.23 -7.61
C THR A 64 -9.61 18.05 -7.76
N PHE A 65 -10.14 18.06 -8.99
CA PHE A 65 -11.58 17.91 -9.23
C PHE A 65 -12.17 16.61 -8.64
N PRO A 66 -11.52 15.43 -8.73
CA PRO A 66 -12.00 14.22 -8.06
C PRO A 66 -12.06 14.35 -6.53
N LEU A 67 -11.21 15.18 -5.91
CA LEU A 67 -11.27 15.43 -4.46
C LEU A 67 -12.58 16.10 -4.07
N TYR A 68 -12.99 17.09 -4.86
CA TYR A 68 -14.26 17.78 -4.70
C TYR A 68 -15.44 16.89 -5.09
N TYR A 69 -15.42 16.33 -6.30
CA TYR A 69 -16.55 15.62 -6.89
C TYR A 69 -16.89 14.31 -6.18
N LYS A 70 -15.86 13.55 -5.77
CA LYS A 70 -16.03 12.31 -5.00
C LYS A 70 -15.91 12.53 -3.50
N GLU A 71 -15.68 13.75 -3.00
CA GLU A 71 -15.46 14.03 -1.57
C GLU A 71 -14.43 13.08 -0.90
N VAL A 72 -13.30 12.84 -1.58
CA VAL A 72 -12.29 11.88 -1.08
C VAL A 72 -11.30 12.51 -0.11
N ASN A 73 -10.79 11.70 0.81
CA ASN A 73 -9.76 12.09 1.77
C ASN A 73 -8.39 11.53 1.39
N ILE A 74 -7.34 12.33 1.53
CA ILE A 74 -5.95 11.87 1.40
C ILE A 74 -5.31 11.87 2.80
N ILE A 75 -4.77 10.73 3.19
CA ILE A 75 -4.17 10.48 4.50
C ILE A 75 -2.68 10.24 4.28
N GLY A 76 -1.84 11.07 4.90
CA GLY A 76 -0.40 10.79 5.00
C GLY A 76 -0.15 9.81 6.15
N SER A 77 0.70 8.82 5.93
CA SER A 77 1.13 7.88 6.96
C SER A 77 2.65 7.82 6.99
N ARG A 78 3.24 7.99 8.18
CA ARG A 78 4.69 7.92 8.35
C ARG A 78 5.04 7.17 9.62
N ALA A 79 5.78 6.08 9.44
CA ALA A 79 6.33 5.27 10.52
C ALA A 79 5.25 4.80 11.51
N LEU A 80 5.71 4.33 12.66
CA LEU A 80 4.90 3.88 13.78
C LEU A 80 5.34 4.60 15.05
N THR A 81 4.45 4.68 16.02
CA THR A 81 4.72 5.14 17.39
C THR A 81 4.89 3.94 18.31
N ALA A 82 5.41 4.17 19.53
CA ALA A 82 5.51 3.11 20.53
C ALA A 82 4.14 2.46 20.83
N ALA A 83 3.06 3.24 20.79
CA ALA A 83 1.70 2.75 21.01
C ALA A 83 1.20 1.81 19.91
N ASP A 84 1.79 1.86 18.71
CA ASP A 84 1.46 0.94 17.62
C ASP A 84 2.22 -0.40 17.73
N MET A 85 3.33 -0.44 18.47
CA MET A 85 4.22 -1.60 18.54
C MET A 85 3.65 -2.71 19.42
N GLU A 86 3.11 -2.38 20.60
CA GLU A 86 2.48 -3.36 21.51
C GLU A 86 1.37 -4.18 20.81
N PRO A 87 0.35 -3.57 20.17
CA PRO A 87 -0.70 -4.35 19.51
C PRO A 87 -0.17 -5.14 18.31
N ALA A 88 0.85 -4.65 17.60
CA ALA A 88 1.46 -5.40 16.51
C ALA A 88 2.16 -6.66 17.00
N ILE A 89 2.90 -6.57 18.12
CA ILE A 89 3.53 -7.74 18.77
C ILE A 89 2.47 -8.74 19.21
N ASP A 90 1.39 -8.28 19.84
CA ASP A 90 0.31 -9.16 20.29
C ASP A 90 -0.35 -9.93 19.13
N LEU A 91 -0.57 -9.26 17.99
CA LEU A 91 -1.13 -9.90 16.80
C LEU A 91 -0.21 -11.02 16.26
N VAL A 92 1.11 -10.82 16.33
CA VAL A 92 2.09 -11.83 15.92
C VAL A 92 2.21 -12.94 16.97
N ALA A 93 2.34 -12.60 18.25
CA ALA A 93 2.50 -13.55 19.35
C ALA A 93 1.29 -14.49 19.50
N THR A 94 0.08 -13.97 19.27
CA THR A 94 -1.16 -14.77 19.28
C THR A 94 -1.40 -15.55 17.99
N GLY A 95 -0.53 -15.41 16.98
CA GLY A 95 -0.66 -16.08 15.69
C GLY A 95 -1.79 -15.54 14.81
N LYS A 96 -2.45 -14.43 15.20
CA LYS A 96 -3.48 -13.76 14.38
C LYS A 96 -2.89 -13.21 13.08
N ILE A 97 -1.63 -12.78 13.11
CA ILE A 97 -0.85 -12.43 11.92
C ILE A 97 0.40 -13.31 11.90
N LYS A 98 0.52 -14.13 10.86
CA LYS A 98 1.70 -14.97 10.61
C LYS A 98 2.68 -14.23 9.71
N VAL A 99 3.81 -13.79 10.27
CA VAL A 99 4.86 -13.05 9.53
C VAL A 99 6.06 -13.90 9.12
N SER A 100 6.17 -15.14 9.63
CA SER A 100 7.30 -16.02 9.32
C SER A 100 7.46 -16.28 7.82
N ASP A 101 6.35 -16.27 7.08
CA ASP A 101 6.33 -16.55 5.64
C ASP A 101 6.87 -15.36 4.80
N LEU A 102 7.11 -14.20 5.44
CA LEU A 102 7.79 -13.06 4.83
C LEU A 102 9.32 -13.20 4.82
N ILE A 103 9.87 -14.09 5.65
CA ILE A 103 11.31 -14.36 5.70
C ILE A 103 11.65 -15.27 4.51
N THR A 104 12.23 -14.70 3.47
CA THR A 104 12.61 -15.46 2.26
C THR A 104 13.90 -16.25 2.47
N GLU A 105 14.89 -15.64 3.13
CA GLU A 105 16.21 -16.23 3.37
C GLU A 105 16.80 -15.76 4.72
N THR A 106 17.78 -16.49 5.24
CA THR A 106 18.45 -16.16 6.51
C THR A 106 19.95 -16.34 6.37
N TYR A 107 20.70 -15.36 6.85
CA TYR A 107 22.15 -15.30 6.74
C TYR A 107 22.79 -15.13 8.12
N PRO A 108 23.97 -15.73 8.37
CA PRO A 108 24.79 -15.35 9.51
C PRO A 108 25.30 -13.90 9.36
N LEU A 109 25.61 -13.25 10.48
CA LEU A 109 25.93 -11.82 10.53
C LEU A 109 27.16 -11.44 9.69
N ASP A 110 28.14 -12.33 9.55
CA ASP A 110 29.35 -12.15 8.74
C ASP A 110 29.09 -12.16 7.22
N ARG A 111 27.89 -12.58 6.77
CA ARG A 111 27.44 -12.57 5.37
C ARG A 111 26.46 -11.43 5.06
N VAL A 112 26.46 -10.36 5.85
CA VAL A 112 25.55 -9.21 5.65
C VAL A 112 25.65 -8.61 4.24
N SER A 113 26.85 -8.49 3.66
CA SER A 113 27.02 -7.92 2.32
C SER A 113 26.31 -8.74 1.25
N GLU A 114 26.42 -10.06 1.31
CA GLU A 114 25.73 -10.96 0.39
C GLU A 114 24.21 -10.85 0.54
N ALA A 115 23.71 -10.77 1.77
CA ALA A 115 22.27 -10.59 2.00
C ALA A 115 21.73 -9.32 1.29
N PHE A 116 22.50 -8.22 1.28
CA PHE A 116 22.12 -6.99 0.57
C PHE A 116 22.23 -7.09 -0.96
N GLU A 117 23.00 -8.02 -1.52
CA GLU A 117 23.09 -8.23 -2.97
C GLU A 117 21.86 -8.96 -3.54
N THR A 118 21.04 -9.58 -2.68
CA THR A 118 19.85 -10.36 -3.08
C THR A 118 18.54 -9.55 -3.16
N ILE A 119 18.56 -8.25 -2.81
CA ILE A 119 17.39 -7.35 -2.74
C ILE A 119 17.47 -6.22 -3.77
#